data_AF-A0A7S1KV14-F1
#
_entry.id   AF-A0A7S1KV14-F1
#
_cell.length_a   1.000
_cell.length_b   1.000
_cell.length_c   1.000
_cell.angle_alpha   90.00
_cell.angle_beta   90.00
_cell.angle_gamma   90.00
#
_symmetry.space_group_name_H-M   'P 1'
#
loop_
_entity.id
_entity.type
_entity.pdbx_description
1 polymer ?
#
loop_
_entity_poly.entity_id
_entity_poly.type
_entity_poly.pdbx_seq_one_letter_code
_entity_poly.pdbx_strand_id
1 'polypeptide(L)'
;SAVMSKLFSAVRPYGFTKSNTVFGTSTCPDEINGDRGHLTTLLTKHYGTAFPLGGLGGVPSVGKTGFFAFSHHVPDDGHVLVVFGPHIGFTHDGRAGRFLRRGQADASTACGALNAAYSQLASGASTGADPRDAQQSWIRARLQPYMPDVESSPQPMIALVTRFYKIVEEEMLAIATTDYGPGNLVLLGGITINMPYPRPGYFLPLHFSVRSKAVEPKDLMSTFDG
;
A
#
# COMPACT_ATOMS: atom_id res chain seq x y z
N SER A 1 -4.61 6.47 15.51
CA SER A 1 -5.32 5.65 14.50
C SER A 1 -5.77 4.35 15.16
N ALA A 2 -7.04 3.96 15.01
CA ALA A 2 -7.54 2.68 15.55
C ALA A 2 -6.76 1.47 14.98
N VAL A 3 -6.45 1.51 13.68
CA VAL A 3 -5.65 0.48 13.00
C VAL A 3 -4.27 0.34 13.64
N MET A 4 -3.58 1.44 13.92
CA MET A 4 -2.24 1.42 14.55
C MET A 4 -2.28 0.80 15.95
N SER A 5 -3.30 1.11 16.75
CA SER A 5 -3.44 0.55 18.09
C SER A 5 -3.71 -0.96 18.05
N LYS A 6 -4.63 -1.38 17.16
CA LYS A 6 -4.98 -2.79 16.93
C LYS A 6 -3.76 -3.58 16.43
N LEU A 7 -3.01 -3.03 15.46
CA LEU A 7 -1.74 -3.57 14.97
C LEU A 7 -0.76 -3.84 16.10
N PHE A 8 -0.46 -2.84 16.94
CA PHE A 8 0.51 -2.99 18.04
C PHE A 8 0.07 -4.00 19.09
N SER A 9 -1.23 -4.11 19.37
CA SER A 9 -1.74 -5.15 20.26
C SER A 9 -1.50 -6.55 19.70
N ALA A 10 -1.76 -6.75 18.41
CA ALA A 10 -1.65 -8.04 17.75
C ALA A 10 -0.19 -8.50 17.55
N VAL A 11 0.74 -7.58 17.32
CA VAL A 11 2.17 -7.95 17.11
C VAL A 11 2.96 -8.07 18.41
N ARG A 12 2.44 -7.58 19.55
CA ARG A 12 3.13 -7.63 20.85
C ARG A 12 3.52 -9.06 21.28
N PRO A 13 2.67 -10.09 21.14
CA PRO A 13 3.05 -11.47 21.48
C PRO A 13 4.21 -12.02 20.64
N TYR A 14 4.54 -11.38 19.51
CA TYR A 14 5.64 -11.77 18.63
C TYR A 14 6.94 -11.01 18.90
N GLY A 15 7.00 -10.19 19.95
CA GLY A 15 8.24 -9.50 20.37
C GLY A 15 8.51 -8.16 19.70
N PHE A 16 7.56 -7.62 18.93
CA PHE A 16 7.72 -6.32 18.26
C PHE A 16 7.81 -5.16 19.26
N THR A 17 8.92 -4.45 19.20
CA THR A 17 9.18 -3.21 19.93
C THR A 17 9.68 -2.14 18.96
N LYS A 18 9.72 -0.89 19.43
CA LYS A 18 10.26 0.22 18.66
C LYS A 18 11.75 0.03 18.29
N SER A 19 12.55 -0.54 19.19
CA SER A 19 14.01 -0.64 19.03
C SER A 19 14.47 -1.85 18.23
N ASN A 20 13.65 -2.89 18.09
CA ASN A 20 14.00 -4.12 17.37
C ASN A 20 13.22 -4.31 16.07
N THR A 21 12.48 -3.30 15.61
CA THR A 21 11.66 -3.42 14.39
C THR A 21 12.12 -2.43 13.33
N VAL A 22 12.36 -2.92 12.12
CA VAL A 22 12.56 -2.11 10.94
C VAL A 22 11.27 -1.99 10.15
N PHE A 23 10.93 -0.75 9.79
CA PHE A 23 9.67 -0.42 9.16
C PHE A 23 9.85 -0.12 7.66
N GLY A 24 9.02 -0.75 6.83
CA GLY A 24 8.97 -0.54 5.38
C GLY A 24 7.59 -0.08 4.92
N THR A 25 7.56 0.71 3.85
CA THR A 25 6.31 1.18 3.24
C THR A 25 6.33 0.95 1.73
N SER A 26 5.32 0.26 1.21
CA SER A 26 5.05 0.19 -0.22
C SER A 26 3.76 0.94 -0.54
N THR A 27 3.87 2.26 -0.69
CA THR A 27 2.76 3.18 -0.98
C THR A 27 3.08 4.08 -2.17
N CYS A 28 2.03 4.68 -2.75
CA CYS A 28 2.17 5.61 -3.86
C CYS A 28 2.97 6.87 -3.43
N PRO A 29 3.87 7.40 -4.27
CA PRO A 29 4.66 8.60 -3.97
C PRO A 29 3.84 9.90 -3.91
N ASP A 30 2.54 9.83 -4.22
CA ASP A 30 1.60 10.95 -4.09
C ASP A 30 1.65 11.56 -2.68
N GLU A 31 1.85 12.87 -2.59
CA GLU A 31 2.15 13.58 -1.35
C GLU A 31 1.01 13.53 -0.34
N ILE A 32 -0.24 13.35 -0.80
CA ILE A 32 -1.41 13.25 0.08
C ILE A 32 -1.36 12.00 0.97
N ASN A 33 -0.56 10.99 0.60
CA ASN A 33 -0.31 9.82 1.46
C ASN A 33 0.59 10.15 2.66
N GLY A 34 1.28 11.30 2.62
CA GLY A 34 2.09 11.84 3.70
C GLY A 34 1.34 12.73 4.69
N ASP A 35 0.03 12.98 4.47
CA ASP A 35 -0.74 13.86 5.35
C ASP A 35 -0.78 13.36 6.80
N ARG A 36 -0.91 14.32 7.72
CA ARG A 36 -0.93 14.04 9.16
C ARG A 36 -2.11 13.14 9.50
N GLY A 37 -1.81 12.03 10.18
CA GLY A 37 -2.82 11.06 10.64
C GLY A 37 -2.95 9.83 9.77
N HIS A 38 -2.38 9.80 8.56
CA HIS A 38 -2.27 8.57 7.79
C HIS A 38 -1.41 7.54 8.53
N LEU A 39 -1.78 6.27 8.39
CA LEU A 39 -1.16 5.16 9.12
C LEU A 39 0.35 5.09 8.89
N THR A 40 0.80 5.22 7.64
CA THR A 40 2.22 5.21 7.27
C THR A 40 2.99 6.36 7.89
N THR A 41 2.44 7.57 7.89
CA THR A 41 3.04 8.74 8.57
C THR A 41 3.16 8.52 10.07
N LEU A 42 2.13 7.96 10.71
CA LEU A 42 2.13 7.66 12.14
C LEU A 42 3.15 6.57 12.50
N LEU A 43 3.25 5.51 11.71
CA LEU A 43 4.21 4.42 11.91
C LEU A 43 5.65 4.87 11.62
N THR A 44 5.86 5.67 10.58
CA THR A 44 7.18 6.27 10.30
C THR A 44 7.65 7.10 11.48
N LYS A 45 6.77 7.93 12.06
CA LYS A 45 7.10 8.69 13.29
C LYS A 45 7.39 7.77 14.48
N HIS A 46 6.67 6.64 14.61
CA HIS A 46 6.89 5.70 15.70
C HIS A 46 8.25 5.01 15.60
N TYR A 47 8.58 4.43 14.44
CA TYR A 47 9.81 3.69 14.17
C TYR A 47 11.01 4.57 13.80
N GLY A 48 10.79 5.87 13.57
CA GLY A 48 11.84 6.85 13.25
C GLY A 48 12.03 7.07 11.75
N THR A 49 12.20 5.98 11.00
CA THR A 49 12.35 6.00 9.54
C THR A 49 11.56 4.86 8.89
N ALA A 50 11.23 5.02 7.62
CA ALA A 50 10.62 3.98 6.80
C ALA A 50 11.51 3.71 5.58
N PHE A 51 11.72 2.44 5.24
CA PHE A 51 12.34 2.05 3.98
C PHE A 51 11.27 2.14 2.86
N PRO A 52 11.49 2.94 1.81
CA PRO A 52 10.54 3.06 0.70
C PRO A 52 10.64 1.85 -0.23
N LEU A 53 9.67 0.94 -0.15
CA LEU A 53 9.54 -0.23 -1.02
C LEU A 53 8.66 0.05 -2.25
N GLY A 54 7.90 1.16 -2.21
CA GLY A 54 6.81 1.45 -3.13
C GLY A 54 7.19 2.12 -4.45
N GLY A 55 6.16 2.48 -5.20
CA GLY A 55 6.18 3.13 -6.50
C GLY A 55 4.79 3.62 -6.87
N LEU A 56 4.58 4.04 -8.12
CA LEU A 56 3.28 4.49 -8.63
C LEU A 56 2.16 3.50 -8.25
N GLY A 57 1.04 4.02 -7.75
CA GLY A 57 -0.08 3.19 -7.31
C GLY A 57 0.17 2.32 -6.08
N GLY A 58 1.34 2.40 -5.43
CA GLY A 58 1.71 1.57 -4.28
C GLY A 58 2.34 0.23 -4.65
N VAL A 59 2.71 0.03 -5.92
CA VAL A 59 3.43 -1.15 -6.39
C VAL A 59 4.75 -1.30 -5.64
N PRO A 60 5.14 -2.51 -5.18
CA PRO A 60 6.42 -2.72 -4.53
C PRO A 60 7.59 -2.74 -5.54
N SER A 61 7.85 -1.59 -6.14
CA SER A 61 8.74 -1.44 -7.30
C SER A 61 10.21 -1.69 -7.02
N VAL A 62 10.63 -1.76 -5.76
CA VAL A 62 12.01 -2.15 -5.41
C VAL A 62 12.28 -3.65 -5.67
N GLY A 63 11.24 -4.46 -5.81
CA GLY A 63 11.32 -5.88 -6.15
C GLY A 63 12.08 -6.74 -5.14
N LYS A 64 12.43 -7.96 -5.56
CA LYS A 64 13.16 -8.94 -4.73
C LYS A 64 14.49 -8.40 -4.22
N THR A 65 15.25 -7.73 -5.08
CA THR A 65 16.54 -7.12 -4.73
C THR A 65 16.39 -6.08 -3.63
N GLY A 66 15.41 -5.17 -3.76
CA GLY A 66 15.19 -4.14 -2.76
C GLY A 66 14.62 -4.67 -1.45
N PHE A 67 13.71 -5.65 -1.49
CA PHE A 67 13.21 -6.28 -0.27
C PHE A 67 14.32 -7.05 0.47
N PHE A 68 15.21 -7.72 -0.26
CA PHE A 68 16.38 -8.39 0.33
C PHE A 68 17.40 -7.39 0.91
N ALA A 69 17.64 -6.27 0.22
CA ALA A 69 18.47 -5.19 0.78
C ALA A 69 17.87 -4.64 2.08
N PHE A 70 16.55 -4.42 2.09
CA PHE A 70 15.79 -4.00 3.26
C PHE A 70 15.91 -4.98 4.43
N SER A 71 15.91 -6.29 4.17
CA SER A 71 16.04 -7.30 5.23
C SER A 71 17.40 -7.34 5.92
N HIS A 72 18.47 -6.84 5.29
CA HIS A 72 19.77 -6.72 5.95
C HIS A 72 19.84 -5.58 6.97
N HIS A 73 18.83 -4.70 7.02
CA HIS A 73 18.80 -3.60 7.98
C HIS A 73 18.17 -4.02 9.31
N VAL A 74 17.60 -5.23 9.39
CA VAL A 74 16.93 -5.76 10.57
C VAL A 74 17.95 -5.88 11.72
N PRO A 75 17.65 -5.37 12.92
CA PRO A 75 18.49 -5.58 14.10
C PRO A 75 18.72 -7.08 14.35
N ASP A 76 19.79 -7.42 15.06
CA ASP A 76 20.01 -8.80 15.50
C ASP A 76 18.78 -9.33 16.25
N ASP A 77 18.28 -10.49 15.82
CA ASP A 77 17.02 -11.10 16.30
C ASP A 77 15.78 -10.20 16.23
N GLY A 78 15.85 -9.15 15.41
CA GLY A 78 14.82 -8.15 15.22
C GLY A 78 13.70 -8.60 14.28
N HIS A 79 12.84 -7.65 13.92
CA HIS A 79 11.63 -7.91 13.16
C HIS A 79 11.42 -6.90 12.03
N VAL A 80 10.60 -7.28 11.07
CA VAL A 80 10.21 -6.44 9.95
C VAL A 80 8.71 -6.19 10.00
N LEU A 81 8.32 -4.92 9.81
CA LEU A 81 6.92 -4.55 9.60
C LEU A 81 6.81 -3.80 8.28
N VAL A 82 5.95 -4.28 7.37
CA VAL A 82 5.67 -3.61 6.10
C VAL A 82 4.20 -3.22 6.01
N VAL A 83 3.94 -1.95 5.74
CA VAL A 83 2.61 -1.48 5.32
C VAL A 83 2.60 -1.26 3.82
N PHE A 84 1.61 -1.81 3.12
CA PHE A 84 1.55 -1.74 1.66
C PHE A 84 0.15 -1.59 1.10
N GLY A 85 0.08 -1.09 -0.13
CA GLY A 85 -1.13 -1.05 -0.93
C GLY A 85 -1.37 0.29 -1.62
N PRO A 86 -2.43 0.36 -2.43
CA PRO A 86 -2.76 1.57 -3.18
C PRO A 86 -3.47 2.60 -2.29
N HIS A 87 -3.80 3.72 -2.92
CA HIS A 87 -4.63 4.75 -2.31
C HIS A 87 -5.74 5.21 -3.23
N ILE A 88 -6.77 5.82 -2.65
CA ILE A 88 -7.85 6.49 -3.35
C ILE A 88 -8.24 7.77 -2.63
N GLY A 89 -8.43 8.84 -3.40
CA GLY A 89 -8.93 10.12 -2.89
C GLY A 89 -10.43 10.26 -3.08
N PHE A 90 -11.05 11.01 -2.17
CA PHE A 90 -12.43 11.47 -2.29
C PHE A 90 -12.51 13.00 -2.26
N THR A 91 -13.50 13.51 -2.97
CA THR A 91 -13.92 14.91 -2.93
C THR A 91 -15.00 15.14 -1.87
N HIS A 92 -15.30 16.41 -1.56
CA HIS A 92 -16.30 16.76 -0.56
C HIS A 92 -17.71 16.23 -0.87
N ASP A 93 -18.06 16.17 -2.14
CA ASP A 93 -19.31 15.63 -2.69
C ASP A 93 -19.29 14.10 -2.86
N GLY A 94 -18.22 13.43 -2.42
CA GLY A 94 -18.15 11.97 -2.38
C GLY A 94 -17.69 11.32 -3.68
N ARG A 95 -17.22 12.08 -4.68
CA ARG A 95 -16.67 11.47 -5.90
C ARG A 95 -15.32 10.81 -5.60
N ALA A 96 -15.25 9.51 -5.88
CA ALA A 96 -14.07 8.68 -5.73
C ALA A 96 -13.05 8.92 -6.86
N GLY A 97 -11.77 8.72 -6.57
CA GLY A 97 -10.68 8.88 -7.55
C GLY A 97 -10.19 10.31 -7.73
N ARG A 98 -10.67 11.25 -6.91
CA ARG A 98 -10.39 12.69 -7.01
C ARG A 98 -10.09 13.28 -5.64
N PHE A 99 -9.24 14.30 -5.59
CA PHE A 99 -8.88 14.97 -4.34
C PHE A 99 -8.57 16.46 -4.60
N LEU A 100 -9.06 17.35 -3.73
CA LEU A 100 -8.74 18.78 -3.78
C LEU A 100 -7.46 19.03 -2.99
N ARG A 101 -6.36 19.28 -3.71
CA ARG A 101 -5.04 19.50 -3.09
C ARG A 101 -4.90 20.94 -2.62
N ARG A 102 -4.03 21.15 -1.63
CA ARG A 102 -3.72 22.49 -1.13
C ARG A 102 -3.22 23.38 -2.27
N GLY A 103 -3.85 24.54 -2.44
CA GLY A 103 -3.47 25.52 -3.46
C GLY A 103 -4.05 25.26 -4.86
N GLN A 104 -4.88 24.22 -5.04
CA GLN A 104 -5.64 24.01 -6.27
C GLN A 104 -7.05 24.64 -6.16
N ALA A 105 -7.55 25.16 -7.28
CA ALA A 105 -8.95 25.59 -7.40
C ALA A 105 -9.89 24.39 -7.59
N ASP A 106 -9.42 23.37 -8.31
CA ASP A 106 -10.20 22.20 -8.71
C ASP A 106 -9.56 20.88 -8.26
N ALA A 107 -10.40 19.87 -8.05
CA ALA A 107 -9.95 18.54 -7.67
C ALA A 107 -9.22 17.82 -8.82
N SER A 108 -8.03 17.30 -8.52
CA SER A 108 -7.23 16.47 -9.42
C SER A 108 -7.41 14.97 -9.11
N THR A 109 -6.83 14.09 -9.93
CA THR A 109 -6.94 12.64 -9.75
C THR A 109 -6.14 12.14 -8.55
N ALA A 110 -6.65 11.09 -7.89
CA ALA A 110 -6.04 10.44 -6.74
C ALA A 110 -6.60 9.01 -6.57
N CYS A 111 -5.84 7.93 -6.80
CA CYS A 111 -4.47 7.86 -7.28
C CYS A 111 -4.32 8.29 -8.75
N GLY A 112 -3.42 9.24 -9.03
CA GLY A 112 -3.16 9.73 -10.38
C GLY A 112 -2.74 8.63 -11.36
N ALA A 113 -1.83 7.75 -10.94
CA ALA A 113 -1.34 6.63 -11.76
C ALA A 113 -2.46 5.66 -12.16
N LEU A 114 -3.33 5.29 -11.21
CA LEU A 114 -4.45 4.38 -11.48
C LEU A 114 -5.50 5.03 -12.38
N ASN A 115 -5.84 6.30 -12.14
CA ASN A 115 -6.75 7.05 -13.01
C ASN A 115 -6.20 7.15 -14.44
N ALA A 116 -4.90 7.43 -14.59
CA ALA A 116 -4.25 7.49 -15.90
C ALA A 116 -4.28 6.12 -16.60
N ALA A 117 -3.99 5.03 -15.88
CA ALA A 117 -4.06 3.68 -16.44
C ALA A 117 -5.48 3.32 -16.89
N TYR A 118 -6.48 3.65 -16.08
CA TYR A 118 -7.89 3.46 -16.44
C TYR A 118 -8.27 4.23 -17.70
N SER A 119 -7.98 5.53 -17.77
CA SER A 119 -8.27 6.33 -18.96
C SER A 119 -7.56 5.83 -20.22
N GLN A 120 -6.29 5.45 -20.09
CA GLN A 120 -5.50 4.89 -21.19
C GLN A 120 -6.14 3.58 -21.70
N LEU A 121 -6.42 2.65 -20.80
CA LEU A 121 -6.99 1.35 -21.17
C LEU A 121 -8.42 1.46 -21.72
N ALA A 122 -9.28 2.27 -21.12
CA ALA A 122 -10.64 2.52 -21.60
C ALA A 122 -10.67 3.19 -22.99
N SER A 123 -9.61 3.95 -23.33
CA SER A 123 -9.43 4.53 -24.66
C SER A 123 -8.78 3.58 -25.69
N GLY A 124 -8.51 2.33 -25.31
CA GLY A 124 -7.88 1.34 -26.18
C GLY A 124 -6.37 1.51 -26.36
N ALA A 125 -5.69 2.23 -25.45
CA ALA A 125 -4.24 2.40 -25.52
C ALA A 125 -3.49 1.06 -25.40
N SER A 126 -2.38 0.95 -26.13
CA SER A 126 -1.49 -0.21 -26.07
C SER A 126 -0.85 -0.34 -24.67
N THR A 127 -0.69 -1.59 -24.22
CA THR A 127 0.03 -1.96 -22.99
C THR A 127 1.53 -2.19 -23.23
N GLY A 128 2.07 -1.66 -24.34
CA GLY A 128 3.49 -1.73 -24.66
C GLY A 128 4.40 -1.24 -23.53
N ALA A 129 5.55 -1.91 -23.39
CA ALA A 129 6.57 -1.51 -22.45
C ALA A 129 7.25 -0.22 -22.92
N ASP A 130 7.28 0.79 -22.04
CA ASP A 130 8.12 1.97 -22.18
C ASP A 130 9.15 1.95 -21.04
N PRO A 131 10.44 1.75 -21.31
CA PRO A 131 11.48 1.76 -20.28
C PRO A 131 11.56 3.08 -19.48
N ARG A 132 11.11 4.21 -20.05
CA ARG A 132 11.08 5.51 -19.38
C ARG A 132 9.82 5.73 -18.54
N ASP A 133 8.79 4.89 -18.74
CA ASP A 133 7.51 4.91 -18.01
C ASP A 133 7.18 3.52 -17.46
N ALA A 134 8.22 2.78 -17.04
CA ALA A 134 8.14 1.34 -16.79
C ALA A 134 7.10 0.97 -15.71
N GLN A 135 6.99 1.77 -14.65
CA GLN A 135 6.00 1.52 -13.60
C GLN A 135 4.58 1.67 -14.11
N GLN A 136 4.29 2.70 -14.91
CA GLN A 136 2.96 2.91 -15.46
C GLN A 136 2.63 1.90 -16.58
N SER A 137 3.61 1.52 -17.42
CA SER A 137 3.47 0.41 -18.37
C SER A 137 3.09 -0.88 -17.64
N TRP A 138 3.75 -1.17 -16.52
CA TRP A 138 3.43 -2.34 -15.69
C TRP A 138 2.02 -2.25 -15.11
N ILE A 139 1.62 -1.10 -14.56
CA ILE A 139 0.27 -0.87 -14.03
C ILE A 139 -0.80 -1.14 -15.09
N ARG A 140 -0.64 -0.56 -16.30
CA ARG A 140 -1.56 -0.79 -17.42
C ARG A 140 -1.65 -2.27 -17.78
N ALA A 141 -0.51 -2.94 -17.95
CA ALA A 141 -0.45 -4.34 -18.33
C ALA A 141 -1.16 -5.26 -17.30
N ARG A 142 -0.99 -4.99 -16.00
CA ARG A 142 -1.62 -5.80 -14.94
C ARG A 142 -3.12 -5.50 -14.77
N LEU A 143 -3.57 -4.28 -15.08
CA LEU A 143 -4.98 -3.90 -15.00
C LEU A 143 -5.81 -4.31 -16.22
N GLN A 144 -5.20 -4.39 -17.40
CA GLN A 144 -5.89 -4.65 -18.67
C GLN A 144 -6.89 -5.83 -18.62
N PRO A 145 -6.56 -7.01 -18.03
CA PRO A 145 -7.49 -8.14 -18.00
C PRO A 145 -8.77 -7.88 -17.19
N TYR A 146 -8.78 -6.87 -16.33
CA TYR A 146 -9.87 -6.57 -15.41
C TYR A 146 -10.70 -5.36 -15.82
N MET A 147 -10.34 -4.67 -16.91
CA MET A 147 -11.06 -3.48 -17.37
C MET A 147 -12.54 -3.73 -17.68
N PRO A 148 -12.97 -4.87 -18.27
CA PRO A 148 -14.39 -5.15 -18.47
C PRO A 148 -15.21 -5.13 -17.17
N ASP A 149 -14.69 -5.71 -16.08
CA ASP A 149 -15.33 -5.70 -14.76
C ASP A 149 -15.32 -4.31 -14.14
N VAL A 150 -14.22 -3.57 -14.30
CA VAL A 150 -14.06 -2.23 -13.72
C VAL A 150 -14.98 -1.23 -14.40
N GLU A 151 -15.09 -1.27 -15.73
CA GLU A 151 -15.93 -0.35 -16.52
C GLU A 151 -17.43 -0.63 -16.35
N SER A 152 -17.82 -1.88 -16.12
CA SER A 152 -19.22 -2.24 -15.85
C SER A 152 -19.67 -1.94 -14.41
N SER A 153 -18.74 -1.59 -13.51
CA SER A 153 -19.07 -1.24 -12.13
C SER A 153 -19.81 0.09 -12.02
N PRO A 154 -20.81 0.24 -11.13
CA PRO A 154 -21.40 1.54 -10.82
C PRO A 154 -20.42 2.51 -10.13
N GLN A 155 -19.31 1.99 -9.59
CA GLN A 155 -18.25 2.80 -8.98
C GLN A 155 -16.87 2.40 -9.53
N PRO A 156 -16.54 2.75 -10.79
CA PRO A 156 -15.34 2.26 -11.46
C PRO A 156 -14.04 2.53 -10.70
N MET A 157 -13.89 3.71 -10.09
CA MET A 157 -12.66 4.04 -9.35
C MET A 157 -12.48 3.21 -8.07
N ILE A 158 -13.59 2.84 -7.41
CA ILE A 158 -13.55 1.95 -6.24
C ILE A 158 -13.25 0.51 -6.70
N ALA A 159 -13.88 0.05 -7.76
CA ALA A 159 -13.59 -1.27 -8.35
C ALA A 159 -12.12 -1.37 -8.80
N LEU A 160 -11.60 -0.33 -9.44
CA LEU A 160 -10.22 -0.22 -9.91
C LEU A 160 -9.23 -0.34 -8.75
N VAL A 161 -9.36 0.49 -7.71
CA VAL A 161 -8.41 0.45 -6.58
C VAL A 161 -8.49 -0.86 -5.80
N THR A 162 -9.69 -1.44 -5.69
CA THR A 162 -9.90 -2.73 -5.00
C THR A 162 -9.27 -3.88 -5.78
N ARG A 163 -9.43 -3.90 -7.11
CA ARG A 163 -8.76 -4.88 -7.97
C ARG A 163 -7.26 -4.68 -7.92
N PHE A 164 -6.79 -3.43 -8.00
CA PHE A 164 -5.37 -3.12 -7.99
C PHE A 164 -4.71 -3.48 -6.66
N TYR A 165 -5.42 -3.36 -5.54
CA TYR A 165 -4.95 -3.86 -4.25
C TYR A 165 -4.59 -5.36 -4.32
N LYS A 166 -5.44 -6.19 -4.95
CA LYS A 166 -5.16 -7.64 -5.09
C LYS A 166 -3.92 -7.91 -5.93
N ILE A 167 -3.71 -7.15 -7.00
CA ILE A 167 -2.49 -7.21 -7.79
C ILE A 167 -1.27 -6.86 -6.90
N VAL A 168 -1.35 -5.76 -6.14
CA VAL A 168 -0.25 -5.34 -5.24
C VAL A 168 0.01 -6.34 -4.12
N GLU A 169 -1.03 -6.98 -3.57
CA GLU A 169 -0.92 -8.05 -2.59
C GLU A 169 -0.15 -9.25 -3.15
N GLU A 170 -0.51 -9.73 -4.34
CA GLU A 170 0.20 -10.82 -5.02
C GLU A 170 1.69 -10.49 -5.21
N GLU A 171 2.01 -9.28 -5.70
CA GLU A 171 3.40 -8.88 -5.90
C GLU A 171 4.17 -8.77 -4.58
N MET A 172 3.56 -8.21 -3.54
CA MET A 172 4.19 -8.11 -2.23
C MET A 172 4.51 -9.49 -1.66
N LEU A 173 3.57 -10.43 -1.75
CA LEU A 173 3.78 -11.81 -1.31
C LEU A 173 4.87 -12.51 -2.13
N ALA A 174 4.99 -12.22 -3.43
CA ALA A 174 5.99 -12.82 -4.31
C ALA A 174 7.42 -12.31 -4.09
N ILE A 175 7.60 -11.14 -3.50
CA ILE A 175 8.92 -10.56 -3.21
C ILE A 175 9.33 -10.62 -1.74
N ALA A 176 8.37 -10.80 -0.83
CA ALA A 176 8.63 -10.87 0.60
C ALA A 176 9.56 -12.04 0.92
N THR A 177 10.55 -11.80 1.78
CA THR A 177 11.47 -12.83 2.29
C THR A 177 11.56 -12.76 3.81
N THR A 178 11.90 -13.89 4.43
CA THR A 178 12.20 -14.04 5.87
C THR A 178 13.66 -14.42 6.10
N ASP A 179 14.52 -14.27 5.09
CA ASP A 179 15.94 -14.65 5.16
C ASP A 179 16.81 -13.56 5.82
N TYR A 180 16.57 -13.34 7.11
CA TYR A 180 17.31 -12.37 7.94
C TYR A 180 17.41 -12.82 9.41
N GLY A 181 17.43 -14.13 9.63
CA GLY A 181 17.52 -14.73 10.97
C GLY A 181 16.17 -15.21 11.53
N PRO A 182 16.01 -15.33 12.86
CA PRO A 182 14.81 -15.89 13.48
C PRO A 182 13.64 -14.90 13.57
N GLY A 183 13.84 -13.67 13.09
CA GLY A 183 12.89 -12.59 13.14
C GLY A 183 11.54 -12.87 12.45
N ASN A 184 10.52 -12.15 12.91
CA ASN A 184 9.19 -12.18 12.30
C ASN A 184 9.04 -11.08 11.24
N LEU A 185 8.39 -11.42 10.13
CA LEU A 185 7.84 -10.49 9.15
C LEU A 185 6.36 -10.28 9.42
N VAL A 186 5.96 -9.04 9.65
CA VAL A 186 4.56 -8.61 9.63
C VAL A 186 4.27 -7.88 8.33
N LEU A 187 3.23 -8.33 7.64
CA LEU A 187 2.67 -7.65 6.47
C LEU A 187 1.29 -7.10 6.81
N LEU A 188 1.09 -5.79 6.65
CA LEU A 188 -0.20 -5.11 6.76
C LEU A 188 -0.56 -4.46 5.41
N GLY A 189 -1.38 -5.15 4.64
CA GLY A 189 -1.89 -4.70 3.35
C GLY A 189 -3.23 -4.02 3.49
N GLY A 190 -3.45 -2.96 2.72
CA GLY A 190 -4.75 -2.29 2.69
C GLY A 190 -4.83 -1.15 1.68
N ILE A 191 -5.96 -0.44 1.71
CA ILE A 191 -6.19 0.72 0.86
C ILE A 191 -6.11 1.98 1.73
N THR A 192 -5.22 2.90 1.38
CA THR A 192 -5.21 4.23 1.98
C THR A 192 -6.34 5.08 1.38
N ILE A 193 -7.16 5.69 2.23
CA ILE A 193 -8.30 6.50 1.81
C ILE A 193 -8.02 7.95 2.19
N ASN A 194 -7.77 8.80 1.21
CA ASN A 194 -7.53 10.23 1.41
C ASN A 194 -8.86 10.98 1.37
N MET A 195 -9.21 11.62 2.48
CA MET A 195 -10.48 12.33 2.64
C MET A 195 -10.28 13.84 2.67
N PRO A 196 -11.24 14.62 2.18
CA PRO A 196 -11.12 16.07 2.18
C PRO A 196 -11.22 16.60 3.62
N TYR A 197 -10.45 17.66 3.92
CA TYR A 197 -10.52 18.36 5.20
C TYR A 197 -11.97 18.76 5.53
N PRO A 198 -12.45 18.65 6.79
CA PRO A 198 -11.71 18.27 7.99
C PRO A 198 -11.73 16.76 8.29
N ARG A 199 -12.22 15.91 7.37
CA ARG A 199 -12.29 14.48 7.61
C ARG A 199 -10.87 13.89 7.64
N PRO A 200 -10.56 13.00 8.60
CA PRO A 200 -9.25 12.35 8.64
C PRO A 200 -9.12 11.38 7.46
N GLY A 201 -7.89 11.09 7.07
CA GLY A 201 -7.59 9.94 6.23
C GLY A 201 -7.86 8.63 6.95
N TYR A 202 -8.24 7.60 6.19
CA TYR A 202 -8.48 6.25 6.69
C TYR A 202 -7.50 5.26 6.06
N PHE A 203 -7.44 4.07 6.63
CA PHE A 203 -6.76 2.91 6.06
C PHE A 203 -7.70 1.73 6.22
N LEU A 204 -8.01 1.03 5.13
CA LEU A 204 -8.83 -0.16 5.10
C LEU A 204 -7.90 -1.39 5.07
N PRO A 205 -7.70 -2.11 6.19
CA PRO A 205 -6.91 -3.34 6.18
C PRO A 205 -7.61 -4.42 5.36
N LEU A 206 -6.85 -5.10 4.52
CA LEU A 206 -7.32 -6.19 3.66
C LEU A 206 -6.37 -7.41 3.70
N HIS A 207 -5.22 -7.26 4.33
CA HIS A 207 -4.27 -8.32 4.65
C HIS A 207 -3.59 -7.98 5.96
N PHE A 208 -3.50 -8.93 6.87
CA PHE A 208 -2.68 -8.78 8.06
C PHE A 208 -2.16 -10.15 8.47
N SER A 209 -0.86 -10.34 8.35
CA SER A 209 -0.25 -11.62 8.69
C SER A 209 1.12 -11.46 9.32
N VAL A 210 1.54 -12.51 10.01
CA VAL A 210 2.88 -12.67 10.55
C VAL A 210 3.46 -13.98 10.04
N ARG A 211 4.76 -14.00 9.72
CA ARG A 211 5.49 -15.17 9.25
C ARG A 211 6.96 -15.10 9.66
N SER A 212 7.65 -16.22 9.69
CA SER A 212 9.10 -16.27 9.89
C SER A 212 9.70 -17.41 9.07
N LYS A 213 10.99 -17.70 9.22
CA LYS A 213 11.62 -18.87 8.61
C LYS A 213 11.11 -20.19 9.20
N ALA A 214 10.66 -20.18 10.45
CA ALA A 214 10.21 -21.37 11.19
C ALA A 214 8.69 -21.49 11.30
N VAL A 215 7.95 -20.42 10.97
CA VAL A 215 6.51 -20.33 11.19
C VAL A 215 5.84 -19.96 9.87
N GLU A 216 4.95 -20.85 9.41
CA GLU A 216 4.07 -20.59 8.27
C GLU A 216 3.25 -19.30 8.47
N PRO A 217 2.88 -18.60 7.38
CA PRO A 217 2.09 -17.39 7.49
C PRO A 217 0.81 -17.61 8.30
N LYS A 218 0.68 -16.87 9.41
CA LYS A 218 -0.52 -16.83 10.24
C LYS A 218 -1.31 -15.58 9.93
N ASP A 219 -2.59 -15.78 9.60
CA ASP A 219 -3.55 -14.71 9.43
C ASP A 219 -3.91 -14.06 10.78
N LEU A 220 -3.88 -12.74 10.82
CA LEU A 220 -4.22 -11.89 11.95
C LEU A 220 -5.38 -10.94 11.63
N MET A 221 -6.06 -11.08 10.49
CA MET A 221 -7.12 -10.17 10.04
C MET A 221 -8.27 -9.98 11.04
N SER A 222 -8.61 -11.02 11.81
CA SER A 222 -9.64 -10.93 12.86
C SER A 222 -9.34 -9.90 13.95
N THR A 223 -8.09 -9.42 14.03
CA THR A 223 -7.71 -8.25 14.85
C THR A 223 -8.57 -7.02 14.52
N PHE A 224 -9.03 -6.88 13.28
CA PHE A 224 -9.79 -5.74 12.81
C PHE A 224 -11.30 -5.98 12.81
N ASP A 225 -11.78 -7.13 13.28
CA ASP A 225 -13.21 -7.37 13.48
C ASP A 225 -13.70 -6.50 14.65
N GLY A 226 -14.68 -5.62 14.40
CA GLY A 226 -15.17 -4.60 15.34
C GLY A 226 -14.30 -3.35 15.39
#